data_AF-A6P255-F1
#
_entry.id   AF-A6P255-F1
#
_cell.length_a   1.000
_cell.length_b   1.000
_cell.length_c   1.000
_cell.angle_alpha   90.00
_cell.angle_beta   90.00
_cell.angle_gamma   90.00
#
_symmetry.space_group_name_H-M   'P 1'
#
loop_
_entity.id
_entity.type
_entity.pdbx_description
1 polymer ?
#
loop_
_entity_poly.entity_id
_entity_poly.type
_entity_poly.pdbx_seq_one_letter_code
_entity_poly.pdbx_strand_id
1 'polypeptide(L)'
;MIRRTILFDNKCGFVLGENPKAPNPYVTWQFNEQDGHRDFFWGHYHNEPDMAERDLHNRAEDYQRRYHVFEIEQAPDKETYKYYSTQRPIDIGTYPNSYFNRPVHMDLYFTRQQVPGESFQAWGAIIYAHPLTEREMQDYELRPGRENLDIRRQMDAQAQMVGKWEDAHRVPDQKRLTWFYPDFGSYVVKEYITPEQLAVRVHSIERQEAARAHKEAKHQPPIAEQLKAAQREAQEQRAPDAPKKKAPDRGDR
;
A
#
# COMPACT_ATOMS: atom_id res chain seq x y z
N MET A 1 -10.27 -1.73 -19.91
CA MET A 1 -9.19 -2.39 -19.14
C MET A 1 -8.97 -3.79 -19.69
N ILE A 2 -7.73 -4.26 -19.77
CA ILE A 2 -7.44 -5.66 -20.16
C ILE A 2 -7.51 -6.53 -18.89
N ARG A 3 -8.29 -7.60 -18.93
CA ARG A 3 -8.46 -8.56 -17.81
C ARG A 3 -7.54 -9.77 -17.94
N ARG A 4 -7.36 -10.28 -19.15
CA ARG A 4 -6.60 -11.51 -19.39
C ARG A 4 -5.96 -11.48 -20.78
N THR A 5 -4.77 -12.04 -20.89
CA THR A 5 -4.03 -12.18 -22.16
C THR A 5 -3.47 -13.60 -22.22
N ILE A 6 -3.54 -14.20 -23.40
CA ILE A 6 -2.93 -15.49 -23.78
C ILE A 6 -2.03 -15.16 -24.97
N LEU A 7 -0.75 -15.56 -24.94
CA LEU A 7 0.20 -15.34 -26.05
C LEU A 7 0.84 -16.67 -26.41
N PHE A 8 1.09 -16.85 -27.70
CA PHE A 8 1.69 -18.05 -28.25
C PHE A 8 3.09 -17.77 -28.81
N ASP A 9 3.84 -18.84 -29.03
CA ASP A 9 5.20 -18.84 -29.58
C ASP A 9 5.33 -18.23 -30.97
N ASN A 10 4.25 -18.23 -31.73
CA ASN A 10 4.16 -17.59 -33.03
C ASN A 10 3.85 -16.07 -32.97
N LYS A 11 3.98 -15.45 -31.78
CA LYS A 11 3.69 -14.03 -31.53
C LYS A 11 2.24 -13.63 -31.82
N CYS A 12 1.30 -14.57 -31.85
CA CYS A 12 -0.13 -14.28 -31.84
C CYS A 12 -0.71 -14.55 -30.46
N GLY A 13 -1.86 -13.95 -30.16
CA GLY A 13 -2.50 -14.15 -28.87
C GLY A 13 -3.96 -13.73 -28.85
N PHE A 14 -4.59 -13.93 -27.69
CA PHE A 14 -5.94 -13.45 -27.42
C PHE A 14 -5.96 -12.62 -26.15
N VAL A 15 -6.83 -11.61 -26.12
CA VAL A 15 -7.01 -10.72 -24.97
C VAL A 15 -8.49 -10.58 -24.64
N LEU A 16 -8.82 -10.57 -23.35
CA LEU A 16 -10.13 -10.20 -22.84
C LEU A 16 -10.08 -8.78 -22.31
N GLY A 17 -10.81 -7.87 -22.96
CA GLY A 17 -11.02 -6.49 -22.56
C GLY A 17 -12.37 -6.27 -21.89
N GLU A 18 -12.43 -5.28 -21.00
CA GLU A 18 -13.64 -4.81 -20.33
C GLU A 18 -13.78 -3.28 -20.50
N ASN A 19 -14.97 -2.82 -20.88
CA ASN A 19 -15.37 -1.43 -20.88
C ASN A 19 -16.79 -1.29 -20.30
N PRO A 20 -16.93 -0.91 -19.02
CA PRO A 20 -18.23 -0.79 -18.36
C PRO A 20 -19.19 0.23 -19.00
N LYS A 21 -18.69 1.13 -19.85
CA LYS A 21 -19.49 2.14 -20.55
C LYS A 21 -20.01 1.68 -21.91
N ALA A 22 -19.61 0.51 -22.39
CA ALA A 22 -20.07 -0.05 -23.65
C ALA A 22 -21.38 -0.83 -23.46
N PRO A 23 -22.28 -0.87 -24.48
CA PRO A 23 -23.48 -1.70 -24.45
C PRO A 23 -23.17 -3.19 -24.17
N ASN A 24 -22.05 -3.66 -24.70
CA ASN A 24 -21.49 -4.98 -24.44
C ASN A 24 -20.17 -4.78 -23.68
N PRO A 25 -20.14 -4.95 -22.35
CA PRO A 25 -18.98 -4.55 -21.56
C PRO A 25 -17.73 -5.40 -21.79
N TYR A 26 -17.85 -6.60 -22.35
CA TYR A 26 -16.73 -7.52 -22.48
C TYR A 26 -16.42 -7.78 -23.95
N VAL A 27 -15.13 -7.93 -24.27
CA VAL A 27 -14.71 -8.23 -25.65
C VAL A 27 -13.47 -9.10 -25.67
N THR A 28 -13.46 -10.12 -26.51
CA THR A 28 -12.27 -10.96 -26.78
C THR A 28 -11.66 -10.56 -28.12
N TRP A 29 -10.42 -10.09 -28.14
CA TRP A 29 -9.70 -9.76 -29.38
C TRP A 29 -8.60 -10.77 -29.61
N GLN A 30 -8.34 -11.08 -30.87
CA GLN A 30 -7.09 -11.66 -31.27
C GLN A 30 -6.06 -10.55 -31.49
N PHE A 31 -4.78 -10.84 -31.28
CA PHE A 31 -3.72 -9.91 -31.63
C PHE A 31 -2.50 -10.64 -32.19
N ASN A 32 -1.63 -9.88 -32.86
CA ASN A 32 -0.26 -10.27 -33.15
C ASN A 32 0.70 -9.26 -32.50
N GLU A 33 1.91 -9.70 -32.19
CA GLU A 33 2.95 -8.89 -31.58
C GLU A 33 4.14 -8.76 -32.55
N GLN A 34 4.41 -7.53 -32.99
CA GLN A 34 5.52 -7.19 -33.88
C GLN A 34 6.26 -5.99 -33.29
N ASP A 35 7.58 -6.12 -33.09
CA ASP A 35 8.46 -5.05 -32.59
C ASP A 35 7.96 -4.33 -31.31
N GLY A 36 7.29 -5.06 -30.42
CA GLY A 36 6.72 -4.53 -29.17
C GLY A 36 5.37 -3.80 -29.34
N HIS A 37 4.84 -3.74 -30.56
CA HIS A 37 3.49 -3.27 -30.86
C HIS A 37 2.51 -4.45 -30.98
N ARG A 38 1.29 -4.27 -30.46
CA ARG A 38 0.21 -5.26 -30.56
C ARG A 38 -0.91 -4.72 -31.44
N ASP A 39 -1.16 -5.37 -32.58
CA ASP A 39 -2.32 -5.06 -33.40
C ASP A 39 -3.47 -5.99 -33.02
N PHE A 40 -4.59 -5.41 -32.60
CA PHE A 40 -5.76 -6.16 -32.18
C PHE A 40 -6.77 -6.27 -33.33
N PHE A 41 -7.33 -7.46 -33.55
CA PHE A 41 -8.33 -7.73 -34.58
C PHE A 41 -9.31 -8.87 -34.18
N TRP A 42 -10.38 -9.04 -34.97
CA TRP A 42 -11.41 -10.09 -34.81
C TRP A 42 -12.03 -10.15 -33.39
N GLY A 43 -12.63 -9.04 -32.95
CA GLY A 43 -13.27 -8.90 -31.64
C GLY A 43 -14.63 -9.62 -31.53
N HIS A 44 -14.86 -10.43 -30.49
CA HIS A 44 -16.20 -10.91 -30.11
C HIS A 44 -16.70 -10.16 -28.87
N TYR A 45 -17.87 -9.56 -28.95
CA TYR A 45 -18.44 -8.73 -27.88
C TYR A 45 -19.50 -9.50 -27.09
N HIS A 46 -19.44 -9.39 -25.77
CA HIS A 46 -20.27 -10.13 -24.82
C HIS A 46 -20.83 -9.21 -23.74
N ASN A 47 -22.00 -9.58 -23.22
CA ASN A 47 -22.66 -8.85 -22.13
C ASN A 47 -22.27 -9.39 -20.75
N GLU A 48 -21.87 -10.66 -20.69
CA GLU A 48 -21.57 -11.38 -19.46
C GLU A 48 -20.08 -11.74 -19.40
N PRO A 49 -19.45 -11.61 -18.22
CA PRO A 49 -18.03 -11.95 -18.05
C PRO A 49 -17.76 -13.43 -18.34
N ASP A 50 -18.63 -14.32 -17.85
CA ASP A 50 -18.48 -15.77 -18.00
C ASP A 50 -18.56 -16.24 -19.46
N MET A 51 -19.34 -15.55 -20.30
CA MET A 51 -19.40 -15.82 -21.74
C MET A 51 -18.12 -15.38 -22.43
N ALA A 52 -17.59 -14.21 -22.05
CA ALA A 52 -16.36 -13.67 -22.62
C ALA A 52 -15.13 -14.52 -22.22
N GLU A 53 -15.09 -15.04 -21.00
CA GLU A 53 -14.02 -15.94 -20.55
C GLU A 53 -14.07 -17.30 -21.26
N ARG A 54 -15.27 -17.89 -21.42
CA ARG A 54 -15.45 -19.12 -22.18
C ARG A 54 -15.06 -18.95 -23.64
N ASP A 55 -15.47 -17.85 -24.26
CA ASP A 55 -15.09 -17.52 -25.63
C ASP A 55 -13.56 -17.34 -25.77
N LEU A 56 -12.91 -16.63 -24.83
CA LEU A 56 -11.45 -16.49 -24.82
C LEU A 56 -10.75 -17.85 -24.80
N HIS A 57 -11.17 -18.73 -23.89
CA HIS A 57 -10.58 -20.05 -23.72
C HIS A 57 -10.81 -20.93 -24.95
N ASN A 58 -12.05 -21.00 -25.46
CA ASN A 58 -12.38 -21.79 -26.64
C ASN A 58 -11.59 -21.34 -27.87
N ARG A 59 -11.44 -20.02 -28.06
CA ARG A 59 -10.68 -19.45 -29.17
C ARG A 59 -9.19 -19.74 -29.05
N ALA A 60 -8.64 -19.63 -27.84
CA ALA A 60 -7.25 -19.95 -27.57
C ALA A 60 -6.95 -21.45 -27.81
N GLU A 61 -7.78 -22.35 -27.28
CA GLU A 61 -7.61 -23.79 -27.49
C GLU A 61 -7.74 -24.19 -28.96
N ASP A 62 -8.74 -23.66 -29.66
CA ASP A 62 -8.94 -23.95 -31.06
C ASP A 62 -7.79 -23.40 -31.92
N TYR A 63 -7.23 -22.25 -31.56
CA TYR A 63 -6.02 -21.72 -32.19
C TYR A 63 -4.79 -22.60 -31.95
N GLN A 64 -4.58 -23.06 -30.71
CA GLN A 64 -3.51 -24.03 -30.39
C GLN A 64 -3.64 -25.31 -31.21
N ARG A 65 -4.85 -25.87 -31.30
CA ARG A 65 -5.13 -27.08 -32.10
C ARG A 65 -4.88 -26.86 -33.59
N ARG A 66 -5.29 -25.70 -34.12
CA ARG A 66 -5.17 -25.38 -35.55
C ARG A 66 -3.75 -25.09 -35.99
N TYR A 67 -2.98 -24.38 -35.16
CA TYR A 67 -1.65 -23.87 -35.55
C TYR A 67 -0.49 -24.61 -34.86
N HIS A 68 -0.78 -25.60 -34.01
CA HIS A 68 0.22 -26.36 -33.26
C HIS A 68 1.19 -25.46 -32.47
N VAL A 69 0.64 -24.40 -31.90
CA VAL A 69 1.40 -23.41 -31.11
C VAL A 69 1.28 -23.70 -29.63
N PHE A 70 2.33 -23.37 -28.89
CA PHE A 70 2.33 -23.48 -27.43
C PHE A 70 2.07 -22.10 -26.83
N GLU A 71 1.31 -22.06 -25.74
CA GLU A 71 1.19 -20.84 -24.94
C GLU A 71 2.58 -20.52 -24.41
N ILE A 72 3.14 -19.38 -24.83
CA ILE A 72 4.26 -18.80 -24.13
C ILE A 72 3.67 -18.36 -22.79
N GLU A 73 4.25 -18.87 -21.70
CA GLU A 73 4.16 -18.19 -20.42
C GLU A 73 4.68 -16.77 -20.65
N GLN A 74 3.78 -15.84 -20.96
CA GLN A 74 4.04 -14.44 -20.72
C GLN A 74 4.38 -14.43 -19.24
N ALA A 75 5.67 -14.26 -18.91
CA ALA A 75 6.11 -13.83 -17.60
C ALA A 75 5.15 -12.70 -17.27
N PRO A 76 4.18 -12.95 -16.39
CA PRO A 76 3.09 -12.04 -16.37
C PRO A 76 3.67 -10.83 -15.67
N ASP A 77 3.57 -9.68 -16.31
CA ASP A 77 3.41 -8.42 -15.58
C ASP A 77 2.11 -8.43 -14.73
N LYS A 78 1.49 -9.59 -14.48
CA LYS A 78 0.57 -9.78 -13.36
C LYS A 78 1.47 -9.89 -12.15
N GLU A 79 1.51 -8.81 -11.39
CA GLU A 79 2.06 -8.80 -10.03
C GLU A 79 1.60 -10.05 -9.29
N THR A 80 2.53 -11.01 -9.14
CA THR A 80 2.29 -12.19 -8.34
C THR A 80 2.57 -11.86 -6.88
N TYR A 81 1.81 -12.47 -5.99
CA TYR A 81 1.95 -12.25 -4.56
C TYR A 81 2.65 -13.44 -3.94
N LYS A 82 3.81 -13.18 -3.36
CA LYS A 82 4.65 -14.18 -2.69
C LYS A 82 4.40 -14.15 -1.20
N TYR A 83 4.15 -15.32 -0.63
CA TYR A 83 3.95 -15.52 0.80
C TYR A 83 4.87 -16.62 1.31
N TYR A 84 5.38 -16.46 2.52
CA TYR A 84 6.32 -17.38 3.14
C TYR A 84 5.66 -18.12 4.30
N SER A 85 5.80 -19.44 4.31
CA SER A 85 5.49 -20.23 5.49
C SER A 85 6.66 -20.18 6.45
N THR A 86 6.47 -19.55 7.61
CA THR A 86 7.57 -19.29 8.55
C THR A 86 7.59 -20.24 9.75
N GLN A 87 6.44 -20.81 10.10
CA GLN A 87 6.28 -21.64 11.30
C GLN A 87 6.43 -23.14 11.02
N ARG A 88 6.05 -23.61 9.83
CA ARG A 88 6.00 -25.03 9.49
C ARG A 88 6.31 -25.29 8.01
N PRO A 89 6.79 -26.49 7.64
CA PRO A 89 6.90 -26.93 6.25
C PRO A 89 5.59 -26.74 5.49
N ILE A 90 5.69 -26.47 4.19
CA ILE A 90 4.52 -26.38 3.32
C ILE A 90 3.99 -27.79 3.08
N ASP A 91 2.76 -28.02 3.52
CA ASP A 91 1.99 -29.25 3.34
C ASP A 91 0.48 -28.91 3.21
N ILE A 92 -0.36 -29.92 2.94
CA ILE A 92 -1.81 -29.78 2.86
C ILE A 92 -2.33 -29.17 4.17
N GLY A 93 -3.12 -28.10 4.06
CA GLY A 93 -3.67 -27.37 5.20
C GLY A 93 -2.74 -26.33 5.82
N THR A 94 -1.55 -26.11 5.24
CA THR A 94 -0.62 -25.03 5.66
C THR A 94 -0.74 -23.77 4.80
N TYR A 95 -1.65 -23.77 3.83
CA TYR A 95 -1.91 -22.64 2.96
C TYR A 95 -3.37 -22.61 2.48
N PRO A 96 -3.89 -21.41 2.17
CA PRO A 96 -5.19 -21.26 1.53
C PRO A 96 -5.20 -21.92 0.15
N ASN A 97 -6.12 -22.86 -0.07
CA ASN A 97 -6.36 -23.46 -1.36
C ASN A 97 -7.83 -23.24 -1.78
N SER A 98 -8.20 -21.98 -1.94
CA SER A 98 -9.55 -21.57 -2.31
C SER A 98 -9.80 -21.82 -3.81
N TYR A 99 -11.03 -22.13 -4.18
CA TYR A 99 -11.42 -22.27 -5.59
C TYR A 99 -11.08 -21.01 -6.40
N PHE A 100 -11.25 -19.83 -5.80
CA PHE A 100 -11.09 -18.52 -6.44
C PHE A 100 -9.65 -17.99 -6.45
N ASN A 101 -8.81 -18.44 -5.51
CA ASN A 101 -7.42 -18.02 -5.42
C ASN A 101 -6.56 -19.23 -5.03
N ARG A 102 -6.11 -19.96 -6.05
CA ARG A 102 -5.23 -21.12 -5.88
C ARG A 102 -3.77 -20.69 -5.99
N PRO A 103 -2.87 -21.39 -5.29
CA PRO A 103 -1.44 -21.24 -5.53
C PRO A 103 -1.11 -21.47 -7.01
N VAL A 104 -0.33 -20.56 -7.56
CA VAL A 104 0.23 -20.64 -8.93
C VAL A 104 1.50 -21.48 -8.91
N HIS A 105 2.37 -21.24 -7.92
CA HIS A 105 3.65 -21.93 -7.77
C HIS A 105 4.02 -22.05 -6.29
N MET A 106 4.84 -23.06 -5.97
CA MET A 106 5.37 -23.26 -4.63
C MET A 106 6.86 -23.63 -4.68
N ASP A 107 7.64 -22.94 -3.85
CA ASP A 107 9.03 -23.27 -3.58
C ASP A 107 9.11 -23.97 -2.22
N LEU A 108 9.37 -25.27 -2.23
CA LEU A 108 9.50 -26.08 -1.00
C LEU A 108 10.96 -26.11 -0.56
N TYR A 109 11.25 -25.67 0.67
CA TYR A 109 12.60 -25.74 1.21
C TYR A 109 12.76 -26.98 2.10
N PHE A 110 13.81 -27.76 1.84
CA PHE A 110 14.10 -28.95 2.64
C PHE A 110 14.45 -28.61 4.11
N THR A 111 15.06 -27.45 4.33
CA THR A 111 15.36 -26.89 5.65
C THR A 111 14.81 -25.49 5.74
N ARG A 112 14.70 -24.96 6.96
CA ARG A 112 14.39 -23.54 7.17
C ARG A 112 15.53 -22.68 6.61
N GLN A 113 15.22 -21.73 5.74
CA GLN A 113 16.20 -20.86 5.07
C GLN A 113 15.94 -19.39 5.40
N GLN A 114 17.01 -18.60 5.53
CA GLN A 114 16.90 -17.15 5.64
C GLN A 114 16.36 -16.56 4.35
N VAL A 115 15.29 -15.76 4.45
CA VAL A 115 14.73 -15.10 3.28
C VAL A 115 15.56 -13.85 2.96
N PRO A 116 16.07 -13.70 1.73
CA PRO A 116 16.86 -12.52 1.34
C PRO A 116 16.05 -11.22 1.52
N GLY A 117 16.67 -10.23 2.16
CA GLY A 117 16.04 -8.91 2.36
C GLY A 117 14.94 -8.87 3.43
N GLU A 118 14.71 -9.98 4.13
CA GLU A 118 13.73 -10.12 5.21
C GLU A 118 14.43 -10.45 6.54
N SER A 119 13.74 -10.18 7.65
CA SER A 119 14.20 -10.44 9.02
C SER A 119 13.95 -11.88 9.50
N PHE A 120 13.28 -12.71 8.69
CA PHE A 120 12.77 -14.02 9.11
C PHE A 120 13.27 -15.16 8.21
N GLN A 121 13.13 -16.38 8.74
CA GLN A 121 13.40 -17.62 8.00
C GLN A 121 12.09 -18.31 7.63
N ALA A 122 12.09 -18.98 6.48
CA ALA A 122 10.92 -19.68 5.95
C ALA A 122 11.23 -21.14 5.62
N TRP A 123 10.19 -21.96 5.59
CA TRP A 123 10.22 -23.35 5.11
C TRP A 123 9.85 -23.49 3.64
N GLY A 124 9.48 -22.39 3.00
CA GLY A 124 9.14 -22.33 1.60
C GLY A 124 8.38 -21.05 1.28
N ALA A 125 8.05 -20.89 0.00
CA ALA A 125 7.27 -19.79 -0.51
C ALA A 125 6.11 -20.28 -1.37
N ILE A 126 5.02 -19.53 -1.37
CA ILE A 126 3.79 -19.80 -2.11
C ILE A 126 3.46 -18.55 -2.91
N ILE A 127 3.25 -18.73 -4.20
CA ILE A 127 2.99 -17.66 -5.14
C ILE A 127 1.52 -17.73 -5.54
N TYR A 128 0.80 -16.62 -5.42
CA TYR A 128 -0.60 -16.47 -5.81
C TYR A 128 -0.75 -15.44 -6.92
N ALA A 129 -1.80 -15.59 -7.72
CA ALA A 129 -2.18 -14.62 -8.74
C ALA A 129 -2.88 -13.38 -8.14
N HIS A 130 -3.55 -13.54 -7.00
CA HIS A 130 -4.24 -12.47 -6.28
C HIS A 130 -3.75 -12.43 -4.82
N PRO A 131 -3.77 -11.26 -4.17
CA PRO A 131 -3.33 -11.17 -2.78
C PRO A 131 -4.23 -12.00 -1.88
N LEU A 132 -3.63 -12.61 -0.86
CA LEU A 132 -4.36 -13.20 0.24
C LEU A 132 -4.97 -12.12 1.12
N THR A 133 -6.13 -12.42 1.69
CA THR A 133 -6.73 -11.55 2.71
C THR A 133 -5.90 -11.57 3.99
N GLU A 134 -6.00 -10.51 4.81
CA GLU A 134 -5.31 -10.45 6.10
C GLU A 134 -5.68 -11.63 7.01
N ARG A 135 -6.95 -12.05 6.97
CA ARG A 135 -7.43 -13.22 7.71
C ARG A 135 -6.78 -14.52 7.22
N GLU A 136 -6.71 -14.75 5.91
CA GLU A 136 -6.02 -15.93 5.37
C GLU A 136 -4.54 -15.94 5.74
N MET A 137 -3.88 -14.78 5.70
CA MET A 137 -2.49 -14.68 6.16
C MET A 137 -2.35 -15.04 7.64
N GLN A 138 -3.27 -14.58 8.49
CA GLN A 138 -3.24 -14.88 9.92
C GLN A 138 -3.58 -16.34 10.22
N ASP A 139 -4.67 -16.87 9.65
CA ASP A 139 -5.17 -18.22 9.88
C ASP A 139 -4.13 -19.29 9.48
N TYR A 140 -3.34 -19.01 8.43
CA TYR A 140 -2.28 -19.89 7.94
C TYR A 140 -0.86 -19.42 8.34
N GLU A 141 -0.75 -18.37 9.15
CA GLU A 141 0.52 -17.80 9.65
C GLU A 141 1.53 -17.48 8.52
N LEU A 142 1.01 -17.06 7.37
CA LEU A 142 1.79 -16.72 6.19
C LEU A 142 2.28 -15.27 6.28
N ARG A 143 3.54 -15.06 5.90
CA ARG A 143 4.12 -13.71 5.83
C ARG A 143 4.20 -13.23 4.39
N PRO A 144 3.70 -12.03 4.04
CA PRO A 144 3.88 -11.47 2.71
C PRO A 144 5.35 -11.15 2.47
N GLY A 145 5.82 -11.32 1.23
CA GLY A 145 7.14 -10.89 0.83
C GLY A 145 7.20 -9.39 0.57
N ARG A 146 8.35 -8.77 0.84
CA ARG A 146 8.63 -7.35 0.59
C ARG A 146 8.34 -6.87 -0.83
N GLU A 147 8.47 -7.74 -1.82
CA GLU A 147 8.27 -7.39 -3.24
C GLU A 147 6.79 -7.39 -3.65
N ASN A 148 5.87 -7.82 -2.79
CA ASN A 148 4.44 -7.71 -3.07
C ASN A 148 4.06 -6.23 -3.19
N LEU A 149 3.16 -5.89 -4.12
CA LEU A 149 2.82 -4.50 -4.43
C LEU A 149 2.30 -3.72 -3.22
N ASP A 150 1.41 -4.32 -2.44
CA ASP A 150 0.85 -3.76 -1.22
C ASP A 150 1.95 -3.43 -0.20
N ILE A 151 2.91 -4.34 -0.03
CA ILE A 151 4.04 -4.14 0.88
C ILE A 151 4.99 -3.06 0.38
N ARG A 152 5.32 -3.05 -0.92
CA ARG A 152 6.15 -2.00 -1.53
C ARG A 152 5.52 -0.61 -1.34
N ARG A 153 4.22 -0.48 -1.61
CA ARG A 153 3.47 0.77 -1.39
C ARG A 153 3.47 1.20 0.08
N GLN A 154 3.29 0.24 0.99
CA GLN A 154 3.36 0.52 2.42
C GLN A 154 4.76 1.00 2.82
N MET A 155 5.80 0.32 2.36
CA MET A 155 7.19 0.71 2.61
C MET A 155 7.51 2.09 2.05
N ASP A 156 7.06 2.41 0.84
CA ASP A 156 7.26 3.72 0.24
C ASP A 156 6.58 4.82 1.07
N ALA A 157 5.34 4.59 1.52
CA ALA A 157 4.63 5.53 2.39
C ALA A 157 5.36 5.74 3.73
N GLN A 158 5.82 4.65 4.35
CA GLN A 158 6.62 4.70 5.57
C GLN A 158 7.96 5.40 5.35
N ALA A 159 8.61 5.18 4.21
CA ALA A 159 9.86 5.86 3.84
C ALA A 159 9.67 7.36 3.73
N GLN A 160 8.58 7.83 3.11
CA GLN A 160 8.28 9.27 3.06
C GLN A 160 8.13 9.87 4.46
N MET A 161 7.43 9.16 5.36
CA MET A 161 7.23 9.62 6.73
C MET A 161 8.55 9.66 7.50
N VAL A 162 9.31 8.56 7.47
CA VAL A 162 10.59 8.42 8.18
C VAL A 162 11.61 9.42 7.62
N GLY A 163 11.71 9.56 6.31
CA GLY A 163 12.66 10.46 5.67
C GLY A 163 12.42 11.93 6.01
N LYS A 164 11.17 12.39 5.97
CA LYS A 164 10.80 13.74 6.42
C LYS A 164 11.11 13.96 7.90
N TRP A 165 10.84 12.96 8.74
CA TRP A 165 11.16 13.02 10.16
C TRP A 165 12.68 13.06 10.39
N GLU A 166 13.46 12.28 9.64
CA GLU A 166 14.93 12.25 9.70
C GLU A 166 15.53 13.60 9.36
N ASP A 167 15.02 14.26 8.30
CA ASP A 167 15.42 15.60 7.91
C ASP A 167 15.08 16.64 8.99
N ALA A 168 13.84 16.62 9.51
CA ALA A 168 13.40 17.54 10.56
C ALA A 168 14.23 17.41 11.85
N HIS A 169 14.69 16.20 12.16
CA HIS A 169 15.50 15.89 13.34
C HIS A 169 17.01 15.88 13.06
N ARG A 170 17.44 16.24 11.83
CA ARG A 170 18.84 16.30 11.39
C ARG A 170 19.62 15.01 11.72
N VAL A 171 19.00 13.87 11.41
CA VAL A 171 19.61 12.56 11.65
C VAL A 171 20.84 12.40 10.75
N PRO A 172 22.01 12.03 11.29
CA PRO A 172 23.19 11.79 10.47
C PRO A 172 22.97 10.66 9.46
N ASP A 173 23.47 10.81 8.23
CA ASP A 173 23.23 9.88 7.10
C ASP A 173 23.55 8.41 7.42
N GLN A 174 24.55 8.17 8.26
CA GLN A 174 24.94 6.84 8.73
C GLN A 174 23.81 6.12 9.50
N LYS A 175 22.96 6.88 10.19
CA LYS A 175 21.84 6.37 10.99
C LYS A 175 20.50 6.41 10.26
N ARG A 176 20.47 7.01 9.08
CA ARG A 176 19.25 7.10 8.27
C ARG A 176 18.86 5.75 7.71
N LEU A 177 17.56 5.48 7.73
CA LEU A 177 16.93 4.32 7.12
C LEU A 177 16.50 4.59 5.67
N THR A 178 16.47 5.86 5.28
CA THR A 178 16.02 6.30 3.95
C THR A 178 17.12 7.01 3.18
N TRP A 179 17.09 6.88 1.86
CA TRP A 179 17.79 7.75 0.92
C TRP A 179 16.82 8.78 0.37
N PHE A 180 17.25 10.02 0.23
CA PHE A 180 16.51 11.03 -0.51
C PHE A 180 17.04 11.06 -1.95
N TYR A 181 16.14 10.91 -2.93
CA TYR A 181 16.47 11.04 -4.35
C TYR A 181 15.98 12.41 -4.87
N PRO A 182 16.90 13.39 -5.07
CA PRO A 182 16.52 14.75 -5.47
C PRO A 182 15.76 14.80 -6.80
N ASP A 183 16.13 13.94 -7.75
CA ASP A 183 15.55 13.90 -9.10
C ASP A 183 14.04 13.58 -9.10
N PHE A 184 13.59 12.84 -8.08
CA PHE A 184 12.19 12.41 -7.92
C PHE A 184 11.48 13.07 -6.72
N GLY A 185 12.22 13.80 -5.89
CA GLY A 185 11.69 14.44 -4.68
C GLY A 185 11.13 13.45 -3.65
N SER A 186 11.61 12.20 -3.64
CA SER A 186 11.06 11.12 -2.83
C SER A 186 12.11 10.48 -1.92
N TYR A 187 11.64 10.00 -0.76
CA TYR A 187 12.43 9.14 0.11
C TYR A 187 12.22 7.67 -0.24
N VAL A 188 13.29 6.91 -0.30
CA VAL A 188 13.26 5.47 -0.59
C VAL A 188 14.02 4.73 0.50
N VAL A 189 13.52 3.54 0.87
CA VAL A 189 14.15 2.70 1.89
C VAL A 189 15.51 2.19 1.40
N LYS A 190 16.52 2.15 2.28
CA LYS A 190 17.80 1.51 1.93
C LYS A 190 17.61 0.01 1.70
N GLU A 191 18.33 -0.56 0.73
CA GLU A 191 18.12 -1.95 0.27
C GLU A 191 18.17 -3.01 1.40
N TYR A 192 19.04 -2.80 2.38
CA TYR A 192 19.27 -3.71 3.51
C TYR A 192 18.30 -3.51 4.69
N ILE A 193 17.40 -2.51 4.63
CA ILE A 193 16.41 -2.27 5.67
C ILE A 193 15.18 -3.12 5.38
N THR A 194 14.81 -3.91 6.39
CA THR A 194 13.63 -4.79 6.30
C THR A 194 12.34 -4.00 6.50
N PRO A 195 11.19 -4.48 5.95
CA PRO A 195 9.89 -3.85 6.18
C PRO A 195 9.57 -3.69 7.67
N GLU A 196 9.90 -4.69 8.49
CA GLU A 196 9.67 -4.68 9.94
C GLU A 196 10.49 -3.59 10.66
N GLN A 197 11.77 -3.43 10.32
CA GLN A 197 12.61 -2.38 10.91
C GLN A 197 12.07 -0.98 10.60
N LEU A 198 11.60 -0.76 9.38
CA LEU A 198 10.98 0.50 8.97
C LEU A 198 9.67 0.75 9.73
N ALA A 199 8.81 -0.27 9.83
CA ALA A 199 7.56 -0.18 10.57
C ALA A 199 7.79 0.14 12.05
N VAL A 200 8.76 -0.51 12.71
CA VAL A 200 9.13 -0.21 14.12
C VAL A 200 9.55 1.26 14.28
N ARG A 201 10.26 1.81 13.28
CA ARG A 201 10.66 3.23 13.31
C ARG A 201 9.45 4.15 13.24
N VAL A 202 8.51 3.89 12.33
CA VAL A 202 7.26 4.65 12.20
C VAL A 202 6.48 4.68 13.51
N HIS A 203 6.24 3.52 14.13
CA HIS A 203 5.55 3.44 15.41
C HIS A 203 6.26 4.22 16.53
N SER A 204 7.60 4.25 16.49
CA SER A 204 8.40 5.02 17.44
C SER A 204 8.25 6.53 17.23
N ILE A 205 8.17 6.98 15.98
CA ILE A 205 7.94 8.38 15.61
C ILE A 205 6.56 8.82 16.09
N GLU A 206 5.51 8.07 15.74
CA GLU A 206 4.12 8.36 16.14
C GLU A 206 3.99 8.48 17.66
N ARG A 207 4.63 7.57 18.41
CA ARG A 207 4.65 7.64 19.88
C ARG A 207 5.31 8.91 20.40
N GLN A 208 6.41 9.36 19.78
CA GLN A 208 7.08 10.59 20.18
C GLN A 208 6.21 11.81 19.89
N GLU A 209 5.57 11.86 18.72
CA GLU A 209 4.66 12.95 18.34
C GLU A 209 3.44 13.02 19.25
N ALA A 210 2.80 11.88 19.54
CA ALA A 210 1.70 11.80 20.50
C ALA A 210 2.12 12.27 21.90
N ALA A 211 3.32 11.90 22.35
CA ALA A 211 3.85 12.34 23.64
C ALA A 211 4.14 13.86 23.67
N ARG A 212 4.61 14.44 22.56
CA ARG A 212 4.81 15.90 22.43
C ARG A 212 3.47 16.63 22.44
N ALA A 213 2.51 16.19 21.62
CA ALA A 213 1.16 16.77 21.57
C ALA A 213 0.47 16.72 22.93
N HIS A 214 0.58 15.60 23.65
CA HIS A 214 0.01 15.49 25.00
C HIS A 214 0.72 16.40 26.02
N LYS A 215 2.04 16.63 25.89
CA LYS A 215 2.75 17.61 26.72
C LYS A 215 2.33 19.05 26.41
N GLU A 216 2.14 19.38 25.13
CA GLU A 216 1.65 20.69 24.68
C GLU A 216 0.22 20.96 25.15
N ALA A 217 -0.67 19.96 25.04
CA ALA A 217 -2.05 20.06 25.54
C ALA A 217 -2.13 20.25 27.06
N LYS A 218 -1.13 19.75 27.80
CA LYS A 218 -1.01 19.94 29.26
C LYS A 218 -0.19 21.17 29.64
N HIS A 219 0.39 21.88 28.69
CA HIS A 219 1.17 23.07 28.98
C HIS A 219 0.22 24.19 29.40
N GLN A 220 0.09 24.41 30.71
CA GLN A 220 -0.55 25.62 31.20
C GLN A 220 0.31 26.83 30.81
N PRO A 221 -0.31 27.95 30.40
CA PRO A 221 0.45 29.16 30.08
C PRO A 221 1.26 29.59 31.31
N PRO A 222 2.45 30.16 31.14
CA PRO A 222 3.31 30.59 32.25
C PRO A 222 2.54 31.49 33.22
N ILE A 223 2.85 31.43 34.52
CA ILE A 223 2.20 32.25 35.57
C ILE A 223 2.18 33.74 35.19
N ALA A 224 3.22 34.23 34.50
CA ALA A 224 3.27 35.61 34.01
C ALA A 224 2.18 35.95 32.97
N GLU A 225 1.84 35.01 32.08
CA GLU A 225 0.73 35.18 31.14
C GLU A 225 -0.62 35.01 31.83
N GLN A 226 -0.72 34.10 32.80
CA GLN A 226 -1.92 33.95 33.62
C GLN A 226 -2.22 35.23 34.42
N LEU A 227 -1.20 35.86 35.03
CA LEU A 227 -1.36 37.14 35.75
C LEU A 227 -1.75 38.29 34.82
N LYS A 228 -1.21 38.33 33.59
CA LYS A 228 -1.60 39.31 32.58
C LYS A 228 -3.03 39.11 32.09
N ALA A 229 -3.46 37.87 31.86
CA ALA A 229 -4.82 37.53 31.49
C ALA A 229 -5.81 37.92 32.61
N ALA A 230 -5.50 37.56 33.86
CA ALA A 230 -6.29 37.94 35.02
C ALA A 230 -6.37 39.46 35.22
N GLN A 231 -5.28 40.20 34.97
CA GLN A 231 -5.31 41.67 35.00
C GLN A 231 -6.19 42.27 33.90
N ARG A 232 -6.19 41.70 32.68
CA ARG A 232 -7.06 42.16 31.59
C ARG A 232 -8.53 41.91 31.91
N GLU A 233 -8.88 40.71 32.36
CA GLU A 233 -10.25 40.38 32.77
C GLU A 233 -10.74 41.28 33.91
N ALA A 234 -9.88 41.55 34.91
CA ALA A 234 -10.21 42.46 36.01
C ALA A 234 -10.41 43.91 35.56
N GLN A 235 -9.71 44.35 34.50
CA GLN A 235 -9.89 45.69 33.91
C GLN A 235 -11.17 45.76 33.07
N GLU A 236 -11.54 44.70 32.35
CA GLU A 236 -12.76 44.64 31.55
C GLU A 236 -14.02 44.51 32.42
N GLN A 237 -13.95 43.77 33.54
CA GLN A 237 -15.04 43.66 34.52
C GLN A 237 -15.16 44.90 35.41
N ARG A 238 -14.23 45.85 35.32
CA ARG A 238 -14.33 47.12 36.04
C ARG A 238 -15.41 47.97 35.37
N ALA A 239 -16.60 47.97 35.97
CA ALA A 239 -17.70 48.86 35.58
C ALA A 239 -17.23 50.32 35.52
N PRO A 240 -17.78 51.16 34.60
CA PRO A 240 -17.40 52.56 34.52
C PRO A 240 -17.67 53.24 35.86
N ASP A 241 -16.68 54.01 36.33
CA ASP A 241 -16.73 54.71 37.62
C ASP A 241 -18.07 55.46 37.76
N ALA A 242 -18.79 55.19 38.85
CA ALA A 242 -20.06 55.84 39.15
C ALA A 242 -19.92 57.38 39.10
N PRO A 243 -20.91 58.11 38.55
CA PRO A 243 -20.79 59.55 38.41
C PRO A 243 -20.60 60.19 39.78
N LYS A 244 -19.53 61.00 39.91
CA LYS A 244 -19.19 61.72 41.14
C LYS A 244 -20.42 62.46 41.66
N LYS A 245 -20.95 62.04 42.82
CA LYS A 245 -21.94 62.81 43.58
C LYS A 245 -21.30 64.16 43.91
N LYS A 246 -21.81 65.25 43.31
CA LYS A 246 -21.52 66.60 43.80
C LYS A 246 -22.02 66.68 45.24
N ALA A 247 -21.14 67.11 46.15
CA ALA A 247 -21.50 67.39 47.53
C ALA A 247 -22.57 68.50 47.55
N PRO A 248 -23.61 68.41 48.41
CA PRO A 248 -24.53 69.52 48.59
C PRO A 248 -23.78 70.66 49.28
N ASP A 249 -23.84 71.84 48.65
CA ASP A 249 -23.35 73.10 49.18
C ASP A 249 -24.11 73.43 50.46
N ARG A 250 -23.36 73.64 51.55
CA ARG A 250 -23.90 73.96 52.88
C ARG A 250 -23.21 75.23 53.33
N GLY A 251 -23.80 76.37 52.99
CA GLY A 251 -23.42 77.69 53.46
C GLY A 251 -24.67 78.50 53.81
N ASP A 252 -25.06 78.43 55.08
CA ASP A 252 -25.97 79.38 55.73
C ASP A 252 -25.21 80.69 56.02
N ARG A 253 -25.94 81.80 55.85
CA ARG A 253 -25.77 83.15 56.44
C ARG A 253 -24.92 84.20 55.71
#